data_AF-A0A3D0DXN5-F1
#
_entry.id   AF-A0A3D0DXN5-F1
#
_cell.length_a   1.000
_cell.length_b   1.000
_cell.length_c   1.000
_cell.angle_alpha   90.00
_cell.angle_beta   90.00
_cell.angle_gamma   90.00
#
_symmetry.space_group_name_H-M   'P 1'
#
loop_
_entity.id
_entity.type
_entity.pdbx_description
1 polymer ?
#
loop_
_entity_poly.entity_id
_entity_poly.type
_entity_poly.pdbx_seq_one_letter_code
_entity_poly.pdbx_strand_id
1 'polypeptide(L)'
;MSELLRARTILAGCVTALALAACGGGGGNPGSVPAPPPVATTGALQVSITALPAGTNAAVRVTGPNNFTQDLTGSQTLDNLAPGSYTVAASDVAVGSGTYTPTPTTQTVIVNAGATAGAVVAYGAGTLTLTLSQVGGSFDDPTFVAAPAGDERLFVVERNGLIRVLQNGNTLTVPWLDISARVFTEGEGGLLSMAFDPDFARNGYFYVYYVDPQRDIVVERFSSSPLPNVADATSGLVILRVPHPQYDNHFGGLVAFGPDGFLYAATGDGGGAGDPMGNAQNLASNLGKLLRVDVRGASAGQPYTVPPDNPYLNQPGRRPEIWASGLRNPWRFAFDGEQLYIADVGQNEREEIDIASVLQGGLNYGWDIMEGTACYGTGICNQVGLTLPAFEYEHGPDDVNGCSITGGYVYRGSALPELAGHYVYSDYCRGFLKSFLANGTSVGEQRDWAIASPGQVVSFGRDGAGELYIVSGNGRVYKIVRGPSA
;
A
#
# COMPACT_ATOMS: atom_id res chain seq x y z
N MET A 1 45.26 20.67 32.89
CA MET A 1 44.86 20.13 34.21
C MET A 1 44.08 18.85 33.91
N SER A 2 44.75 17.70 33.88
CA SER A 2 45.15 16.88 35.05
C SER A 2 43.90 16.21 35.64
N GLU A 3 43.75 14.90 35.77
CA GLU A 3 44.69 13.84 36.17
C GLU A 3 43.94 12.50 35.95
N LEU A 4 44.53 11.47 35.32
CA LEU A 4 45.20 10.29 35.94
C LEU A 4 44.23 9.23 36.52
N LEU A 5 44.46 7.91 36.53
CA LEU A 5 45.45 6.97 35.99
C LEU A 5 45.06 5.57 36.51
N ARG A 6 45.39 4.49 35.80
CA ARG A 6 46.06 3.23 36.26
C ARG A 6 45.74 2.08 35.28
N ALA A 7 46.67 1.67 34.41
CA ALA A 7 47.81 0.74 34.62
C ALA A 7 47.35 -0.74 34.72
N ARG A 8 47.88 -1.73 33.98
CA ARG A 8 49.30 -2.11 33.84
C ARG A 8 49.59 -3.02 32.62
N THR A 9 50.84 -2.91 32.20
CA THR A 9 51.68 -3.65 31.23
C THR A 9 52.10 -5.06 31.71
N ILE A 10 52.78 -5.82 30.83
CA ILE A 10 53.69 -6.99 31.00
C ILE A 10 53.05 -8.32 30.51
N LEU A 11 53.59 -9.16 29.61
CA LEU A 11 54.96 -9.67 29.40
C LEU A 11 55.14 -10.21 27.96
N ALA A 12 56.31 -9.99 27.35
CA ALA A 12 56.83 -10.76 26.22
C ALA A 12 57.59 -11.99 26.73
N GLY A 13 57.47 -13.15 26.05
CA GLY A 13 58.20 -14.37 26.39
C GLY A 13 58.59 -15.18 25.16
N CYS A 14 59.85 -15.05 24.74
CA CYS A 14 60.60 -16.09 24.00
C CYS A 14 61.02 -17.19 24.97
N VAL A 15 60.86 -18.48 24.63
CA VAL A 15 61.85 -19.55 24.93
C VAL A 15 61.72 -20.68 23.89
N THR A 16 62.88 -21.15 23.48
CA THR A 16 63.31 -22.19 22.53
C THR A 16 63.24 -23.64 23.04
N ALA A 17 63.50 -24.58 22.10
CA ALA A 17 63.92 -25.99 22.24
C ALA A 17 62.78 -27.04 22.25
N LEU A 18 62.86 -28.20 21.58
CA LEU A 18 63.99 -29.11 21.44
C LEU A 18 63.98 -29.82 20.06
N ALA A 19 65.16 -29.97 19.47
CA ALA A 19 65.44 -30.97 18.45
C ALA A 19 65.66 -32.34 19.11
N LEU A 20 65.06 -33.38 18.56
CA LEU A 20 65.44 -34.77 18.81
C LEU A 20 65.78 -35.41 17.46
N ALA A 21 67.07 -35.58 17.24
CA ALA A 21 67.61 -36.47 16.22
C ALA A 21 67.43 -37.91 16.70
N ALA A 22 66.79 -38.73 15.87
CA ALA A 22 66.88 -40.18 15.97
C ALA A 22 67.47 -40.71 14.65
N CYS A 23 68.71 -41.15 14.73
CA CYS A 23 69.32 -41.99 13.71
C CYS A 23 68.68 -43.38 13.79
N GLY A 24 68.13 -43.87 12.68
CA GLY A 24 67.74 -45.25 12.47
C GLY A 24 67.97 -45.61 11.01
N GLY A 25 69.13 -46.19 10.71
CA GLY A 25 69.51 -46.59 9.36
C GLY A 25 69.05 -48.00 9.01
N GLY A 26 69.02 -48.26 7.69
CA GLY A 26 69.31 -49.58 7.13
C GLY A 26 68.15 -50.30 6.45
N GLY A 27 68.28 -50.51 5.13
CA GLY A 27 67.54 -51.54 4.39
C GLY A 27 66.98 -51.07 3.06
N GLY A 28 67.81 -51.05 2.01
CA GLY A 28 67.35 -50.80 0.66
C GLY A 28 66.41 -51.90 0.16
N ASN A 29 65.33 -51.48 -0.51
CA ASN A 29 64.60 -52.29 -1.46
C ASN A 29 64.35 -51.41 -2.70
N PRO A 30 64.96 -51.68 -3.87
CA PRO A 30 64.73 -50.88 -5.07
C PRO A 30 63.49 -51.43 -5.78
N GLY A 31 62.35 -50.77 -5.65
CA GLY A 31 61.20 -51.09 -6.52
C GLY A 31 59.82 -50.88 -5.93
N SER A 32 59.42 -49.62 -5.74
CA SER A 32 58.06 -49.19 -6.06
C SER A 32 58.06 -47.67 -6.11
N VAL A 33 57.97 -47.10 -7.31
CA VAL A 33 57.57 -45.70 -7.46
C VAL A 33 56.20 -45.58 -6.76
N PRO A 34 55.99 -44.66 -5.82
CA PRO A 34 54.66 -44.43 -5.25
C PRO A 34 53.70 -44.20 -6.42
N ALA A 35 52.60 -44.96 -6.48
CA ALA A 35 51.59 -44.73 -7.50
C ALA A 35 51.24 -43.23 -7.48
N PRO A 36 51.17 -42.55 -8.66
CA PRO A 36 50.77 -41.16 -8.68
C PRO A 36 49.44 -41.03 -7.93
N PRO A 37 49.28 -40.03 -7.07
CA PRO A 37 48.01 -39.82 -6.38
C PRO A 37 46.88 -39.80 -7.42
N PRO A 38 45.71 -40.42 -7.12
CA PRO A 38 44.61 -40.47 -8.06
C PRO A 38 44.29 -39.05 -8.54
N VAL A 39 44.24 -38.89 -9.87
CA VAL A 39 43.91 -37.60 -10.48
C VAL A 39 42.51 -37.23 -10.04
N ALA A 40 42.35 -36.04 -9.46
CA ALA A 40 41.05 -35.55 -9.06
C ALA A 40 40.10 -35.56 -10.26
N THR A 41 38.86 -35.97 -10.06
CA THR A 41 37.82 -36.00 -11.10
C THR A 41 36.76 -34.92 -10.90
N THR A 42 36.77 -34.26 -9.74
CA THR A 42 35.83 -33.21 -9.35
C THR A 42 36.58 -31.98 -8.83
N GLY A 43 35.92 -30.82 -8.86
CA GLY A 43 36.36 -29.58 -8.23
C GLY A 43 35.33 -29.05 -7.24
N ALA A 44 35.55 -27.82 -6.77
CA ALA A 44 34.62 -27.10 -5.90
C ALA A 44 34.41 -25.65 -6.37
N LEU A 45 33.30 -25.05 -5.97
CA LEU A 45 33.00 -23.63 -6.18
C LEU A 45 32.61 -22.98 -4.85
N GLN A 46 33.42 -22.02 -4.40
CA GLN A 46 33.11 -21.18 -3.26
C GLN A 46 32.34 -19.94 -3.73
N VAL A 47 31.10 -19.78 -3.29
CA VAL A 47 30.30 -18.57 -3.53
C VAL A 47 30.24 -17.75 -2.24
N SER A 48 30.85 -16.57 -2.26
CA SER A 48 30.85 -15.61 -1.15
C SER A 48 29.79 -14.54 -1.41
N ILE A 49 28.79 -14.46 -0.53
CA ILE A 49 27.73 -13.46 -0.55
C ILE A 49 27.95 -12.47 0.59
N THR A 50 28.04 -11.18 0.25
CA THR A 50 28.40 -10.12 1.21
C THR A 50 27.43 -8.96 1.17
N ALA A 51 27.42 -8.17 2.26
CA ALA A 51 26.70 -6.89 2.37
C ALA A 51 25.16 -6.96 2.30
N LEU A 52 24.59 -8.14 2.56
CA LEU A 52 23.20 -8.27 3.00
C LEU A 52 23.07 -8.05 4.52
N PRO A 53 21.93 -7.52 5.00
CA PRO A 53 21.64 -7.45 6.43
C PRO A 53 21.67 -8.83 7.11
N ALA A 54 22.04 -8.84 8.40
CA ALA A 54 22.07 -10.07 9.17
C ALA A 54 20.67 -10.70 9.25
N GLY A 55 20.57 -12.02 8.98
CA GLY A 55 19.31 -12.76 8.95
C GLY A 55 18.56 -12.72 7.62
N THR A 56 19.06 -11.99 6.61
CA THR A 56 18.46 -11.96 5.28
C THR A 56 18.97 -13.10 4.41
N ASN A 57 18.05 -13.84 3.79
CA ASN A 57 18.38 -14.85 2.78
C ASN A 57 18.74 -14.17 1.45
N ALA A 58 19.87 -14.57 0.87
CA ALA A 58 20.24 -14.20 -0.48
C ALA A 58 19.36 -14.89 -1.54
N ALA A 59 19.31 -14.32 -2.73
CA ALA A 59 18.63 -14.91 -3.89
C ALA A 59 19.66 -15.21 -4.98
N VAL A 60 20.46 -16.28 -4.79
CA VAL A 60 21.52 -16.67 -5.73
C VAL A 60 21.27 -18.08 -6.24
N ARG A 61 21.32 -18.27 -7.56
CA ARG A 61 21.23 -19.56 -8.23
C ARG A 61 22.52 -19.87 -8.97
N VAL A 62 23.05 -21.07 -8.76
CA VAL A 62 24.21 -21.61 -9.46
C VAL A 62 23.73 -22.68 -10.44
N THR A 63 24.07 -22.56 -11.72
CA THR A 63 23.82 -23.58 -12.74
C THR A 63 25.13 -24.06 -13.37
N GLY A 64 25.18 -25.29 -13.88
CA GLY A 64 26.41 -25.85 -14.44
C GLY A 64 26.21 -27.10 -15.29
N PRO A 65 27.30 -27.83 -15.60
CA PRO A 65 27.27 -29.04 -16.41
C PRO A 65 26.32 -30.10 -15.84
N ASN A 66 25.88 -31.04 -16.69
CA ASN A 66 25.00 -32.15 -16.30
C ASN A 66 23.69 -31.70 -15.64
N ASN A 67 23.15 -30.55 -16.06
CA ASN A 67 21.95 -29.92 -15.50
C ASN A 67 22.05 -29.62 -13.98
N PHE A 68 23.26 -29.38 -13.49
CA PHE A 68 23.45 -28.94 -12.11
C PHE A 68 22.70 -27.63 -11.87
N THR A 69 21.92 -27.56 -10.80
CA THR A 69 21.27 -26.34 -10.31
C THR A 69 21.25 -26.35 -8.79
N GLN A 70 21.55 -25.21 -8.17
CA GLN A 70 21.52 -25.05 -6.72
C GLN A 70 21.16 -23.62 -6.34
N ASP A 71 20.19 -23.45 -5.45
CA ASP A 71 19.88 -22.16 -4.83
C ASP A 71 20.67 -21.98 -3.53
N LEU A 72 21.17 -20.76 -3.32
CA LEU A 72 21.97 -20.36 -2.17
C LEU A 72 21.27 -19.18 -1.47
N THR A 73 21.00 -19.36 -0.18
CA THR A 73 20.48 -18.30 0.70
C THR A 73 21.57 -17.59 1.50
N GLY A 74 22.82 -18.03 1.37
CA GLY A 74 24.00 -17.48 2.03
C GLY A 74 25.29 -18.03 1.45
N SER A 75 26.43 -17.51 1.92
CA SER A 75 27.74 -17.96 1.46
C SER A 75 27.92 -19.47 1.64
N GLN A 76 28.37 -20.17 0.59
CA GLN A 76 28.50 -21.63 0.61
C GLN A 76 29.62 -22.10 -0.33
N THR A 77 30.30 -23.19 0.04
CA THR A 77 31.15 -23.96 -0.86
C THR A 77 30.38 -25.17 -1.40
N LEU A 78 30.35 -25.31 -2.72
CA LEU A 78 29.74 -26.42 -3.44
C LEU A 78 30.85 -27.40 -3.85
N ASP A 79 30.90 -28.56 -3.20
CA ASP A 79 31.92 -29.58 -3.43
C ASP A 79 31.49 -30.65 -4.45
N ASN A 80 32.44 -31.45 -4.90
CA ASN A 80 32.21 -32.59 -5.82
C ASN A 80 31.57 -32.21 -7.16
N LEU A 81 31.87 -31.01 -7.65
CA LEU A 81 31.38 -30.49 -8.93
C LEU A 81 32.15 -31.08 -10.11
N ALA A 82 31.43 -31.37 -11.20
CA ALA A 82 32.06 -31.79 -12.44
C ALA A 82 32.87 -30.64 -13.04
N PRO A 83 34.09 -30.85 -13.54
CA PRO A 83 34.86 -29.78 -14.17
C PRO A 83 34.08 -29.15 -15.34
N GLY A 84 34.05 -27.82 -15.40
CA GLY A 84 33.32 -27.09 -16.43
C GLY A 84 32.91 -25.69 -16.02
N SER A 85 32.07 -25.08 -16.86
CA SER A 85 31.58 -23.71 -16.69
C SER A 85 30.32 -23.69 -15.82
N TYR A 86 30.36 -22.90 -14.74
CA TYR A 86 29.23 -22.64 -13.85
C TYR A 86 28.81 -21.18 -13.94
N THR A 87 27.50 -20.93 -13.98
CA THR A 87 26.92 -19.59 -13.95
C THR A 87 26.34 -19.32 -12.57
N VAL A 88 26.77 -18.23 -11.94
CA VAL A 88 26.21 -17.71 -10.68
C VAL A 88 25.35 -16.51 -11.04
N ALA A 89 24.02 -16.65 -10.92
CA ALA A 89 23.04 -15.60 -11.15
C ALA A 89 22.44 -15.16 -9.81
N ALA A 90 22.42 -13.87 -9.55
CA ALA A 90 21.91 -13.27 -8.33
C ALA A 90 20.78 -12.30 -8.66
N SER A 91 19.74 -12.32 -7.85
CA SER A 91 18.60 -11.42 -7.93
C SER A 91 18.58 -10.45 -6.75
N ASP A 92 17.89 -9.33 -6.94
CA ASP A 92 17.58 -8.36 -5.91
C ASP A 92 16.92 -9.02 -4.68
N VAL A 93 17.24 -8.51 -3.50
CA VAL A 93 16.68 -8.96 -2.22
C VAL A 93 16.05 -7.76 -1.50
N ALA A 94 14.74 -7.79 -1.30
CA ALA A 94 14.04 -6.76 -0.54
C ALA A 94 14.17 -6.99 0.97
N VAL A 95 14.54 -5.94 1.72
CA VAL A 95 14.62 -5.96 3.19
C VAL A 95 14.07 -4.63 3.74
N GLY A 96 12.96 -4.69 4.47
CA GLY A 96 12.25 -3.49 4.92
C GLY A 96 11.89 -2.60 3.74
N SER A 97 12.19 -1.29 3.81
CA SER A 97 11.97 -0.34 2.72
C SER A 97 13.12 -0.21 1.71
N GLY A 98 14.09 -1.14 1.70
CA GLY A 98 15.24 -1.09 0.79
C GLY A 98 15.38 -2.36 -0.04
N THR A 99 15.90 -2.22 -1.26
CA THR A 99 16.34 -3.37 -2.07
C THR A 99 17.85 -3.46 -2.05
N TYR A 100 18.34 -4.66 -1.83
CA TYR A 100 19.74 -4.98 -1.97
C TYR A 100 19.96 -5.55 -3.36
N THR A 101 20.70 -4.84 -4.20
CA THR A 101 21.01 -5.25 -5.57
C THR A 101 22.36 -5.92 -5.64
N PRO A 102 22.46 -7.12 -6.24
CA PRO A 102 23.72 -7.83 -6.34
C PRO A 102 24.61 -7.24 -7.44
N THR A 103 25.89 -7.15 -7.14
CA THR A 103 26.95 -6.83 -8.10
C THR A 103 28.03 -7.91 -8.01
N PRO A 104 28.30 -8.66 -9.10
CA PRO A 104 27.53 -8.69 -10.35
C PRO A 104 26.19 -9.44 -10.21
N THR A 105 25.20 -9.12 -11.05
CA THR A 105 23.93 -9.87 -11.16
C THR A 105 24.11 -11.24 -11.83
N THR A 106 25.14 -11.41 -12.65
CA THR A 106 25.51 -12.72 -13.23
C THR A 106 27.01 -12.78 -13.48
N GLN A 107 27.62 -13.92 -13.20
CA GLN A 107 29.03 -14.20 -13.52
C GLN A 107 29.23 -15.68 -13.87
N THR A 108 30.25 -15.95 -14.69
CA THR A 108 30.63 -17.30 -15.08
C THR A 108 31.98 -17.66 -14.48
N VAL A 109 32.07 -18.84 -13.88
CA VAL A 109 33.29 -19.36 -13.23
C VAL A 109 33.62 -20.74 -13.78
N ILE A 110 34.91 -20.99 -14.06
CA ILE A 110 35.38 -22.31 -14.49
C ILE A 110 35.86 -23.10 -13.28
N VAL A 111 35.24 -24.25 -13.04
CA VAL A 111 35.65 -25.22 -12.02
C VAL A 111 36.57 -26.25 -12.67
N ASN A 112 37.78 -26.40 -12.13
CA ASN A 112 38.75 -27.41 -12.59
C ASN A 112 38.85 -28.55 -11.58
N ALA A 113 39.17 -29.75 -12.07
CA ALA A 113 39.40 -30.90 -11.20
C ALA A 113 40.53 -30.62 -10.20
N GLY A 114 40.28 -30.94 -8.92
CA GLY A 114 41.24 -30.76 -7.82
C GLY A 114 41.42 -29.31 -7.36
N ALA A 115 40.64 -28.36 -7.86
CA ALA A 115 40.71 -26.95 -7.49
C ALA A 115 39.37 -26.43 -6.94
N THR A 116 39.45 -25.37 -6.13
CA THR A 116 38.29 -24.58 -5.70
C THR A 116 38.28 -23.26 -6.47
N ALA A 117 37.25 -23.02 -7.27
CA ALA A 117 37.03 -21.73 -7.91
C ALA A 117 36.24 -20.80 -6.99
N GLY A 118 36.32 -19.48 -7.21
CA GLY A 118 35.65 -18.48 -6.38
C GLY A 118 34.70 -17.60 -7.18
N ALA A 119 33.52 -17.33 -6.62
CA ALA A 119 32.58 -16.29 -7.06
C ALA A 119 32.25 -15.39 -5.86
N VAL A 120 32.17 -14.08 -6.10
CA VAL A 120 31.73 -13.10 -5.09
C VAL A 120 30.49 -12.38 -5.59
N VAL A 121 29.45 -12.32 -4.77
CA VAL A 121 28.23 -11.54 -5.01
C VAL A 121 28.09 -10.54 -3.86
N ALA A 122 28.37 -9.27 -4.14
CA ALA A 122 28.19 -8.20 -3.16
C ALA A 122 26.83 -7.54 -3.36
N TYR A 123 26.06 -7.43 -2.28
CA TYR A 123 24.79 -6.73 -2.30
C TYR A 123 24.98 -5.28 -1.85
N GLY A 124 24.45 -4.33 -2.61
CA GLY A 124 24.42 -2.91 -2.24
C GLY A 124 22.99 -2.46 -1.96
N ALA A 125 22.78 -1.67 -0.91
CA ALA A 125 21.48 -1.04 -0.67
C ALA A 125 21.19 -0.02 -1.79
N GLY A 126 20.27 -0.36 -2.69
CA GLY A 126 19.63 0.59 -3.58
C GLY A 126 18.47 1.26 -2.84
N THR A 127 18.46 2.59 -2.81
CA THR A 127 17.29 3.33 -2.36
C THR A 127 16.20 3.18 -3.42
N LEU A 128 15.01 2.69 -3.03
CA LEU A 128 13.86 2.68 -3.92
C LEU A 128 13.60 4.11 -4.40
N THR A 129 13.53 4.29 -5.70
CA THR A 129 12.96 5.49 -6.32
C THR A 129 11.60 5.12 -6.88
N LEU A 130 10.66 6.06 -6.87
CA LEU A 130 9.34 5.89 -7.48
C LEU A 130 9.22 6.78 -8.70
N THR A 131 8.40 6.35 -9.65
CA THR A 131 7.92 7.17 -10.75
C THR A 131 6.49 6.81 -11.09
N LEU A 132 5.85 7.62 -11.92
CA LEU A 132 4.46 7.47 -12.32
C LEU A 132 4.39 7.06 -13.78
N SER A 133 3.81 5.88 -14.04
CA SER A 133 3.54 5.40 -15.39
C SER A 133 2.07 5.66 -15.72
N GLN A 134 1.79 6.55 -16.68
CA GLN A 134 0.43 6.74 -17.16
C GLN A 134 -0.13 5.41 -17.73
N VAL A 135 -1.38 5.12 -17.44
CA VAL A 135 -2.11 3.97 -18.00
C VAL A 135 -3.36 4.45 -18.74
N GLY A 136 -3.65 3.82 -19.88
CA GLY A 136 -4.79 4.18 -20.71
C GLY A 136 -4.70 5.53 -21.40
N GLY A 137 -5.86 5.98 -21.87
CA GLY A 137 -6.04 7.30 -22.47
C GLY A 137 -6.27 8.41 -21.44
N SER A 138 -6.73 9.56 -21.93
CA SER A 138 -7.29 10.60 -21.08
C SER A 138 -8.73 10.24 -20.72
N PHE A 139 -9.09 10.47 -19.46
CA PHE A 139 -10.42 10.34 -18.88
C PHE A 139 -11.02 11.73 -18.64
N ASP A 140 -12.33 11.82 -18.65
CA ASP A 140 -13.08 13.06 -18.39
C ASP A 140 -13.40 13.18 -16.90
N ASP A 141 -12.66 14.06 -16.20
CA ASP A 141 -12.75 14.29 -14.75
C ASP A 141 -12.84 12.99 -13.91
N PRO A 142 -11.79 12.14 -13.94
CA PRO A 142 -11.83 10.86 -13.25
C PRO A 142 -11.80 11.06 -11.72
N THR A 143 -12.65 10.35 -10.98
CA THR A 143 -12.79 10.50 -9.52
C THR A 143 -12.28 9.29 -8.75
N PHE A 144 -12.21 8.11 -9.37
CA PHE A 144 -11.82 6.87 -8.70
C PHE A 144 -11.31 5.81 -9.67
N VAL A 145 -10.56 4.84 -9.18
CA VAL A 145 -10.18 3.64 -9.95
C VAL A 145 -10.17 2.41 -9.05
N ALA A 146 -10.71 1.30 -9.55
CA ALA A 146 -10.71 0.03 -8.82
C ALA A 146 -10.66 -1.17 -9.78
N ALA A 147 -10.32 -2.33 -9.24
CA ALA A 147 -10.47 -3.61 -9.91
C ALA A 147 -10.97 -4.66 -8.90
N PRO A 148 -11.81 -5.62 -9.32
CA PRO A 148 -12.13 -6.78 -8.50
C PRO A 148 -10.94 -7.76 -8.47
N ALA A 149 -10.86 -8.58 -7.43
CA ALA A 149 -9.82 -9.60 -7.32
C ALA A 149 -9.88 -10.59 -8.50
N GLY A 150 -8.72 -10.88 -9.10
CA GLY A 150 -8.60 -11.80 -10.23
C GLY A 150 -9.02 -11.23 -11.60
N ASP A 151 -9.34 -9.94 -11.68
CA ASP A 151 -9.61 -9.26 -12.94
C ASP A 151 -8.45 -8.32 -13.31
N GLU A 152 -7.97 -8.42 -14.54
CA GLU A 152 -6.86 -7.60 -15.06
C GLU A 152 -7.33 -6.22 -15.53
N ARG A 153 -8.64 -5.99 -15.61
CA ARG A 153 -9.22 -4.71 -16.00
C ARG A 153 -9.18 -3.72 -14.84
N LEU A 154 -9.01 -2.44 -15.17
CA LEU A 154 -9.30 -1.35 -14.24
C LEU A 154 -10.61 -0.67 -14.64
N PHE A 155 -11.38 -0.27 -13.64
CA PHE A 155 -12.63 0.46 -13.79
C PHE A 155 -12.38 1.88 -13.28
N VAL A 156 -12.34 2.83 -14.21
CA VAL A 156 -12.10 4.24 -13.93
C VAL A 156 -13.44 4.95 -13.87
N VAL A 157 -13.72 5.56 -12.73
CA VAL A 157 -14.95 6.30 -12.47
C VAL A 157 -14.76 7.74 -12.94
N GLU A 158 -15.68 8.25 -13.74
CA GLU A 158 -15.70 9.63 -14.24
C GLU A 158 -16.85 10.39 -13.56
N ARG A 159 -16.57 11.62 -13.12
CA ARG A 159 -17.48 12.44 -12.31
C ARG A 159 -18.85 12.62 -12.95
N ASN A 160 -18.90 12.67 -14.29
CA ASN A 160 -20.12 12.85 -15.09
C ASN A 160 -21.06 11.62 -15.11
N GLY A 161 -20.75 10.56 -14.36
CA GLY A 161 -21.62 9.38 -14.23
C GLY A 161 -21.26 8.21 -15.13
N LEU A 162 -20.03 8.17 -15.65
CA LEU A 162 -19.53 7.07 -16.45
C LEU A 162 -18.54 6.21 -15.66
N ILE A 163 -18.51 4.92 -15.95
CA ILE A 163 -17.41 4.03 -15.55
C ILE A 163 -16.75 3.50 -16.82
N ARG A 164 -15.46 3.80 -17.01
CA ARG A 164 -14.65 3.36 -18.15
C ARG A 164 -13.87 2.11 -17.81
N VAL A 165 -13.64 1.25 -18.79
CA VAL A 165 -12.79 0.07 -18.64
C VAL A 165 -11.43 0.34 -19.28
N LEU A 166 -10.37 0.11 -18.51
CA LEU A 166 -9.03 -0.09 -19.03
C LEU A 166 -8.77 -1.60 -19.15
N GLN A 167 -8.38 -2.05 -20.34
CA GLN A 167 -8.01 -3.44 -20.58
C GLN A 167 -6.80 -3.49 -21.51
N ASN A 168 -5.77 -4.27 -21.15
CA ASN A 168 -4.56 -4.44 -21.96
C ASN A 168 -3.90 -3.11 -22.37
N GLY A 169 -3.83 -2.17 -21.43
CA GLY A 169 -3.26 -0.82 -21.66
C GLY A 169 -4.14 0.14 -22.47
N ASN A 170 -5.32 -0.28 -22.92
CA ASN A 170 -6.22 0.54 -23.73
C ASN A 170 -7.52 0.85 -22.99
N THR A 171 -7.99 2.10 -23.09
CA THR A 171 -9.31 2.50 -22.60
C THR A 171 -10.36 2.10 -23.64
N LEU A 172 -11.38 1.34 -23.22
CA LEU A 172 -12.47 0.94 -24.11
C LEU A 172 -13.36 2.15 -24.46
N THR A 173 -13.85 2.19 -25.71
CA THR A 173 -14.67 3.30 -26.21
C THR A 173 -16.04 3.37 -25.54
N VAL A 174 -16.67 2.22 -25.32
CA VAL A 174 -17.98 2.13 -24.66
C VAL A 174 -17.76 2.09 -23.15
N PRO A 175 -18.43 2.95 -22.36
CA PRO A 175 -18.36 2.87 -20.90
C PRO A 175 -18.97 1.55 -20.41
N TRP A 176 -18.43 1.03 -19.31
CA TRP A 176 -18.98 -0.12 -18.61
C TRP A 176 -20.38 0.17 -18.06
N LEU A 177 -20.53 1.34 -17.43
CA LEU A 177 -21.78 1.85 -16.87
C LEU A 177 -21.95 3.30 -17.28
N ASP A 178 -23.18 3.68 -17.63
CA ASP A 178 -23.59 5.07 -17.84
C ASP A 178 -24.84 5.35 -16.99
N ILE A 179 -24.67 6.20 -16.00
CA ILE A 179 -25.74 6.75 -15.16
C ILE A 179 -25.73 8.28 -15.18
N SER A 180 -25.15 8.90 -16.23
CA SER A 180 -24.98 10.36 -16.33
C SER A 180 -26.27 11.14 -16.07
N ALA A 181 -27.42 10.63 -16.51
CA ALA A 181 -28.73 11.23 -16.27
C ALA A 181 -29.19 11.22 -14.79
N ARG A 182 -28.48 10.51 -13.91
CA ARG A 182 -28.77 10.39 -12.47
C ARG A 182 -27.82 11.19 -11.59
N VAL A 183 -26.85 11.90 -12.17
CA VAL A 183 -25.74 12.49 -11.41
C VAL A 183 -25.84 14.01 -11.41
N PHE A 184 -25.65 14.61 -10.25
CA PHE A 184 -25.44 16.04 -10.05
C PHE A 184 -23.95 16.34 -10.03
N THR A 185 -23.51 17.31 -10.84
CA THR A 185 -22.07 17.59 -11.05
C THR A 185 -21.64 18.99 -10.63
N GLU A 186 -22.49 19.80 -9.99
CA GLU A 186 -22.04 21.10 -9.46
C GLU A 186 -21.25 20.91 -8.16
N GLY A 187 -20.38 21.89 -7.84
CA GLY A 187 -19.54 21.84 -6.64
C GLY A 187 -18.66 20.60 -6.59
N GLU A 188 -18.71 19.87 -5.47
CA GLU A 188 -18.03 18.57 -5.27
C GLU A 188 -18.89 17.37 -5.71
N GLY A 189 -20.05 17.61 -6.32
CA GLY A 189 -20.96 16.58 -6.77
C GLY A 189 -20.42 15.77 -7.95
N GLY A 190 -20.84 14.52 -8.03
CA GLY A 190 -20.56 13.64 -9.16
C GLY A 190 -20.81 12.17 -8.83
N LEU A 191 -20.37 11.30 -9.74
CA LEU A 191 -20.08 9.90 -9.43
C LEU A 191 -18.67 9.84 -8.85
N LEU A 192 -18.55 9.47 -7.57
CA LEU A 192 -17.34 9.73 -6.77
C LEU A 192 -16.50 8.49 -6.49
N SER A 193 -17.12 7.31 -6.38
CA SER A 193 -16.41 6.05 -6.19
C SER A 193 -17.26 4.83 -6.52
N MET A 194 -16.62 3.66 -6.47
CA MET A 194 -17.28 2.38 -6.60
C MET A 194 -16.61 1.30 -5.74
N ALA A 195 -17.36 0.26 -5.39
CA ALA A 195 -16.85 -0.94 -4.74
C ALA A 195 -17.44 -2.19 -5.40
N PHE A 196 -16.60 -3.19 -5.66
CA PHE A 196 -17.08 -4.52 -6.04
C PHE A 196 -17.53 -5.28 -4.80
N ASP A 197 -18.63 -6.04 -4.93
CA ASP A 197 -19.03 -6.99 -3.89
C ASP A 197 -17.91 -8.03 -3.66
N PRO A 198 -17.63 -8.46 -2.42
CA PRO A 198 -16.62 -9.49 -2.16
C PRO A 198 -16.88 -10.80 -2.91
N ASP A 199 -18.12 -11.09 -3.29
CA ASP A 199 -18.52 -12.25 -4.10
C ASP A 199 -18.83 -11.86 -5.57
N PHE A 200 -18.26 -10.75 -6.07
CA PHE A 200 -18.49 -10.22 -7.43
C PHE A 200 -18.32 -11.27 -8.53
N ALA A 201 -17.32 -12.15 -8.41
CA ALA A 201 -17.08 -13.22 -9.37
C ALA A 201 -18.27 -14.20 -9.52
N ARG A 202 -19.14 -14.28 -8.51
CA ARG A 202 -20.32 -15.16 -8.50
C ARG A 202 -21.62 -14.38 -8.70
N ASN A 203 -21.77 -13.23 -8.04
CA ASN A 203 -23.03 -12.48 -8.03
C ASN A 203 -23.07 -11.31 -9.04
N GLY A 204 -21.91 -10.86 -9.53
CA GLY A 204 -21.80 -9.72 -10.45
C GLY A 204 -22.17 -8.38 -9.83
N TYR A 205 -22.32 -8.28 -8.50
CA TYR A 205 -22.76 -7.05 -7.84
C TYR A 205 -21.63 -6.07 -7.57
N PHE A 206 -21.92 -4.79 -7.78
CA PHE A 206 -21.05 -3.69 -7.45
C PHE A 206 -21.89 -2.50 -6.99
N TYR A 207 -21.26 -1.57 -6.29
CA TYR A 207 -21.91 -0.45 -5.63
C TYR A 207 -21.24 0.83 -6.09
N VAL A 208 -22.03 1.86 -6.36
CA VAL A 208 -21.54 3.18 -6.74
C VAL A 208 -21.95 4.21 -5.69
N TYR A 209 -21.08 5.19 -5.46
CA TYR A 209 -21.36 6.35 -4.62
C TYR A 209 -21.50 7.58 -5.52
N TYR A 210 -22.66 8.21 -5.56
CA TYR A 210 -22.87 9.41 -6.36
C TYR A 210 -23.80 10.41 -5.67
N VAL A 211 -23.77 11.65 -6.15
CA VAL A 211 -24.71 12.70 -5.74
C VAL A 211 -25.81 12.82 -6.79
N ASP A 212 -27.07 12.73 -6.38
CA ASP A 212 -28.20 12.79 -7.30
C ASP A 212 -28.69 14.23 -7.57
N PRO A 213 -29.61 14.48 -8.52
CA PRO A 213 -30.07 15.84 -8.86
C PRO A 213 -30.84 16.55 -7.74
N GLN A 214 -31.19 15.85 -6.66
CA GLN A 214 -31.75 16.46 -5.44
C GLN A 214 -30.64 16.87 -4.45
N ARG A 215 -29.38 16.59 -4.81
CA ARG A 215 -28.16 16.69 -4.00
C ARG A 215 -28.05 15.64 -2.91
N ASP A 216 -28.88 14.61 -2.92
CA ASP A 216 -28.74 13.53 -1.95
C ASP A 216 -27.50 12.69 -2.29
N ILE A 217 -26.77 12.28 -1.25
CA ILE A 217 -25.75 11.24 -1.36
C ILE A 217 -26.46 9.90 -1.57
N VAL A 218 -26.10 9.16 -2.61
CA VAL A 218 -26.69 7.87 -2.94
C VAL A 218 -25.61 6.79 -3.05
N VAL A 219 -25.83 5.69 -2.35
CA VAL A 219 -25.14 4.42 -2.61
C VAL A 219 -26.11 3.48 -3.30
N GLU A 220 -25.81 3.08 -4.53
CA GLU A 220 -26.67 2.24 -5.36
C GLU A 220 -25.93 0.98 -5.82
N ARG A 221 -26.58 -0.18 -5.70
CA ARG A 221 -26.08 -1.46 -6.21
C ARG A 221 -26.50 -1.65 -7.66
N PHE A 222 -25.58 -2.10 -8.50
CA PHE A 222 -25.82 -2.55 -9.87
C PHE A 222 -25.26 -3.96 -10.08
N SER A 223 -25.62 -4.58 -11.20
CA SER A 223 -25.16 -5.90 -11.62
C SER A 223 -24.37 -5.81 -12.92
N SER A 224 -23.29 -6.58 -13.03
CA SER A 224 -22.58 -6.80 -14.30
C SER A 224 -23.51 -7.49 -15.30
N SER A 225 -23.36 -7.18 -16.59
CA SER A 225 -24.07 -7.89 -17.64
C SER A 225 -23.41 -9.24 -17.94
N PRO A 226 -24.16 -10.24 -18.45
CA PRO A 226 -23.57 -11.42 -19.09
C PRO A 226 -22.75 -11.08 -20.35
N LEU A 227 -22.98 -9.89 -20.94
CA LEU A 227 -22.17 -9.39 -22.06
C LEU A 227 -20.81 -8.89 -21.54
N PRO A 228 -19.71 -9.14 -22.28
CA PRO A 228 -18.39 -8.69 -21.85
C PRO A 228 -18.32 -7.16 -21.81
N ASN A 229 -17.60 -6.64 -20.81
CA ASN A 229 -17.29 -5.21 -20.68
C ASN A 229 -18.51 -4.27 -20.65
N VAL A 230 -19.66 -4.72 -20.14
CA VAL A 230 -20.82 -3.85 -19.88
C VAL A 230 -21.54 -4.25 -18.59
N ALA A 231 -22.12 -3.28 -17.89
CA ALA A 231 -22.99 -3.47 -16.73
C ALA A 231 -24.46 -3.31 -17.13
N ASP A 232 -25.38 -3.87 -16.35
CA ASP A 232 -26.81 -3.63 -16.53
C ASP A 232 -27.22 -2.33 -15.81
N ALA A 233 -27.27 -1.22 -16.55
CA ALA A 233 -27.70 0.09 -16.03
C ALA A 233 -29.17 0.12 -15.55
N THR A 234 -29.97 -0.90 -15.86
CA THR A 234 -31.37 -1.01 -15.40
C THR A 234 -31.52 -1.76 -14.08
N SER A 235 -30.46 -2.41 -13.61
CA SER A 235 -30.45 -3.26 -12.40
C SER A 235 -30.34 -2.51 -11.06
N GLY A 236 -30.39 -1.18 -11.09
CA GLY A 236 -30.15 -0.31 -9.94
C GLY A 236 -31.04 -0.61 -8.74
N LEU A 237 -30.43 -0.80 -7.57
CA LEU A 237 -31.08 -0.89 -6.26
C LEU A 237 -30.44 0.12 -5.30
N VAL A 238 -31.16 1.16 -4.93
CA VAL A 238 -30.70 2.14 -3.94
C VAL A 238 -30.53 1.46 -2.58
N ILE A 239 -29.31 1.51 -2.04
CA ILE A 239 -28.94 0.96 -0.74
C ILE A 239 -29.06 2.05 0.33
N LEU A 240 -28.36 3.17 0.15
CA LEU A 240 -28.41 4.31 1.06
C LEU A 240 -28.78 5.57 0.27
N ARG A 241 -29.55 6.44 0.91
CA ARG A 241 -29.84 7.79 0.46
C ARG A 241 -29.75 8.72 1.66
N VAL A 242 -28.81 9.65 1.65
CA VAL A 242 -28.56 10.60 2.75
C VAL A 242 -28.86 12.01 2.23
N PRO A 243 -29.89 12.69 2.79
CA PRO A 243 -30.21 14.05 2.39
C PRO A 243 -29.06 15.02 2.64
N HIS A 244 -28.70 15.84 1.65
CA HIS A 244 -27.70 16.91 1.73
C HIS A 244 -28.25 18.20 1.08
N PRO A 245 -29.14 18.93 1.77
CA PRO A 245 -29.93 19.99 1.15
C PRO A 245 -29.29 21.39 1.19
N GLN A 246 -28.27 21.65 2.00
CA GLN A 246 -27.78 23.00 2.26
C GLN A 246 -26.78 23.47 1.20
N TYR A 247 -25.64 22.81 1.10
CA TYR A 247 -24.51 23.26 0.27
C TYR A 247 -24.24 22.30 -0.89
N ASP A 248 -23.22 22.60 -1.71
CA ASP A 248 -22.77 21.79 -2.85
C ASP A 248 -21.33 21.25 -2.62
N ASN A 249 -20.89 21.24 -1.37
CA ASN A 249 -19.60 20.71 -0.93
C ASN A 249 -19.75 19.80 0.30
N HIS A 250 -18.68 19.08 0.61
CA HIS A 250 -18.58 18.08 1.66
C HIS A 250 -19.58 16.92 1.49
N PHE A 251 -19.51 16.27 0.33
CA PHE A 251 -20.29 15.05 0.08
C PHE A 251 -19.60 13.80 0.63
N GLY A 252 -18.37 13.86 1.14
CA GLY A 252 -17.54 12.67 1.33
C GLY A 252 -17.19 12.05 -0.03
N GLY A 253 -17.34 10.74 -0.19
CA GLY A 253 -17.25 10.19 -1.56
C GLY A 253 -16.82 8.75 -1.71
N LEU A 254 -16.44 8.06 -0.64
CA LEU A 254 -15.99 6.66 -0.73
C LEU A 254 -17.04 5.67 -0.24
N VAL A 255 -17.29 4.64 -1.05
CA VAL A 255 -17.92 3.39 -0.64
C VAL A 255 -16.90 2.25 -0.73
N ALA A 256 -16.84 1.38 0.28
CA ALA A 256 -15.94 0.23 0.29
C ALA A 256 -16.47 -0.89 1.19
N PHE A 257 -16.04 -2.13 0.94
CA PHE A 257 -16.30 -3.25 1.84
C PHE A 257 -15.23 -3.34 2.93
N GLY A 258 -15.68 -3.52 4.17
CA GLY A 258 -14.81 -3.82 5.30
C GLY A 258 -14.32 -5.27 5.30
N PRO A 259 -13.31 -5.58 6.13
CA PRO A 259 -12.81 -6.96 6.29
C PRO A 259 -13.85 -7.90 6.92
N ASP A 260 -14.89 -7.34 7.54
CA ASP A 260 -16.05 -8.04 8.10
C ASP A 260 -17.14 -8.35 7.06
N GLY A 261 -16.97 -7.90 5.81
CA GLY A 261 -17.89 -8.12 4.70
C GLY A 261 -19.09 -7.18 4.69
N PHE A 262 -19.11 -6.14 5.52
CA PHE A 262 -20.15 -5.10 5.47
C PHE A 262 -19.76 -3.94 4.55
N LEU A 263 -20.77 -3.21 4.09
CA LEU A 263 -20.58 -2.04 3.23
C LEU A 263 -20.41 -0.79 4.09
N TYR A 264 -19.33 -0.06 3.87
CA TYR A 264 -19.03 1.21 4.52
C TYR A 264 -19.16 2.36 3.54
N ALA A 265 -19.68 3.50 4.01
CA ALA A 265 -19.80 4.73 3.22
C ALA A 265 -19.40 5.94 4.09
N ALA A 266 -18.53 6.79 3.57
CA ALA A 266 -18.08 8.00 4.24
C ALA A 266 -18.80 9.23 3.70
N THR A 267 -19.51 9.95 4.58
CA THR A 267 -20.31 11.13 4.25
C THR A 267 -19.72 12.37 4.93
N GLY A 268 -19.60 13.46 4.17
CA GLY A 268 -19.22 14.77 4.73
C GLY A 268 -20.33 15.40 5.56
N ASP A 269 -19.98 16.43 6.32
CA ASP A 269 -20.83 17.14 7.29
C ASP A 269 -21.97 17.94 6.66
N GLY A 270 -22.04 18.03 5.33
CA GLY A 270 -23.07 18.79 4.63
C GLY A 270 -22.61 20.15 4.13
N GLY A 271 -21.37 20.56 4.40
CA GLY A 271 -20.75 21.72 3.78
C GLY A 271 -20.81 23.00 4.61
N GLY A 272 -20.19 24.05 4.06
CA GLY A 272 -20.00 25.32 4.74
C GLY A 272 -18.80 25.33 5.71
N ALA A 273 -18.42 26.53 6.16
CA ALA A 273 -17.32 26.69 7.11
C ALA A 273 -17.79 26.42 8.54
N GLY A 274 -17.09 25.52 9.25
CA GLY A 274 -17.34 25.24 10.67
C GLY A 274 -18.68 24.56 10.94
N ASP A 275 -19.05 23.55 10.13
CA ASP A 275 -20.27 22.73 10.26
C ASP A 275 -21.49 23.53 10.74
N PRO A 276 -22.00 24.50 9.96
CA PRO A 276 -23.05 25.41 10.40
C PRO A 276 -24.35 24.71 10.81
N MET A 277 -24.54 23.46 10.38
CA MET A 277 -25.71 22.63 10.73
C MET A 277 -25.45 21.69 11.92
N GLY A 278 -24.23 21.65 12.44
CA GLY A 278 -23.81 20.79 13.55
C GLY A 278 -23.98 19.30 13.26
N ASN A 279 -23.89 18.92 11.98
CA ASN A 279 -24.15 17.57 11.52
C ASN A 279 -23.12 16.56 12.03
N ALA A 280 -21.84 16.92 12.07
CA ALA A 280 -20.73 16.03 12.41
C ALA A 280 -20.91 15.42 13.82
N GLN A 281 -21.34 16.23 14.79
CA GLN A 281 -21.66 15.80 16.16
C GLN A 281 -23.10 15.31 16.34
N ASN A 282 -24.03 15.67 15.44
CA ASN A 282 -25.42 15.26 15.52
C ASN A 282 -25.62 13.79 15.09
N LEU A 283 -25.83 12.90 16.06
CA LEU A 283 -26.09 11.47 15.82
C LEU A 283 -27.48 11.17 15.23
N ALA A 284 -28.38 12.14 15.12
CA ALA A 284 -29.64 12.01 14.38
C ALA A 284 -29.47 12.24 12.86
N SER A 285 -28.28 12.67 12.42
CA SER A 285 -27.90 12.91 11.04
C SER A 285 -26.93 11.84 10.55
N ASN A 286 -27.02 11.50 9.26
CA ASN A 286 -26.06 10.62 8.58
C ASN A 286 -24.96 11.41 7.85
N LEU A 287 -24.88 12.73 8.04
CA LEU A 287 -23.81 13.60 7.51
C LEU A 287 -22.67 13.74 8.54
N GLY A 288 -21.43 13.77 8.07
CA GLY A 288 -20.21 13.82 8.89
C GLY A 288 -19.98 12.51 9.64
N LYS A 289 -20.14 11.38 8.93
CA LYS A 289 -20.16 10.02 9.50
C LYS A 289 -19.40 9.03 8.63
N LEU A 290 -18.89 7.98 9.27
CA LEU A 290 -18.65 6.71 8.62
C LEU A 290 -19.85 5.81 8.90
N LEU A 291 -20.55 5.38 7.86
CA LEU A 291 -21.72 4.50 7.93
C LEU A 291 -21.31 3.05 7.67
N ARG A 292 -22.02 2.08 8.26
CA ARG A 292 -21.80 0.64 8.08
C ARG A 292 -23.13 -0.12 8.03
N VAL A 293 -23.36 -0.86 6.94
CA VAL A 293 -24.60 -1.62 6.68
C VAL A 293 -24.34 -3.00 6.08
N ASP A 294 -25.27 -3.94 6.25
CA ASP A 294 -25.23 -5.28 5.66
C ASP A 294 -26.14 -5.37 4.42
N VAL A 295 -25.52 -5.70 3.28
CA VAL A 295 -26.17 -5.75 1.97
C VAL A 295 -26.38 -7.17 1.42
N ARG A 296 -25.97 -8.22 2.17
CA ARG A 296 -26.03 -9.61 1.68
C ARG A 296 -27.45 -10.10 1.35
N GLY A 297 -28.47 -9.52 2.00
CA GLY A 297 -29.89 -9.78 1.76
C GLY A 297 -30.62 -8.65 1.03
N ALA A 298 -29.90 -7.69 0.44
CA ALA A 298 -30.48 -6.46 -0.09
C ALA A 298 -31.51 -6.71 -1.21
N SER A 299 -32.70 -6.15 -1.01
CA SER A 299 -33.84 -6.19 -1.94
C SER A 299 -34.57 -4.84 -1.97
N ALA A 300 -35.49 -4.63 -2.91
CA ALA A 300 -36.27 -3.40 -2.98
C ALA A 300 -37.11 -3.11 -1.71
N GLY A 301 -37.56 -4.15 -0.99
CA GLY A 301 -38.33 -3.99 0.24
C GLY A 301 -37.47 -3.84 1.50
N GLN A 302 -36.21 -4.26 1.44
CA GLN A 302 -35.23 -4.16 2.51
C GLN A 302 -33.85 -4.00 1.88
N PRO A 303 -33.43 -2.76 1.59
CA PRO A 303 -32.20 -2.50 0.84
C PRO A 303 -30.93 -2.84 1.63
N TYR A 304 -31.01 -2.91 2.95
CA TYR A 304 -29.96 -3.38 3.84
C TYR A 304 -30.54 -3.77 5.21
N THR A 305 -29.72 -4.41 6.02
CA THR A 305 -29.91 -4.49 7.48
C THR A 305 -28.77 -3.77 8.19
N VAL A 306 -28.97 -3.39 9.44
CA VAL A 306 -27.91 -2.81 10.27
C VAL A 306 -27.23 -3.94 11.04
N PRO A 307 -25.88 -4.06 10.99
CA PRO A 307 -25.16 -5.05 11.79
C PRO A 307 -25.48 -4.94 13.29
N PRO A 308 -25.60 -6.07 14.01
CA PRO A 308 -26.02 -6.08 15.41
C PRO A 308 -25.03 -5.42 16.36
N ASP A 309 -23.77 -5.31 15.95
CA ASP A 309 -22.65 -4.68 16.64
C ASP A 309 -22.46 -3.20 16.29
N ASN A 310 -23.35 -2.60 15.46
CA ASN A 310 -23.31 -1.15 15.25
C ASN A 310 -23.58 -0.40 16.57
N PRO A 311 -22.78 0.64 16.88
CA PRO A 311 -22.73 1.26 18.21
C PRO A 311 -24.02 1.99 18.62
N TYR A 312 -24.87 2.34 17.65
CA TYR A 312 -26.08 3.14 17.86
C TYR A 312 -27.39 2.40 17.55
N LEU A 313 -27.31 1.08 17.32
CA LEU A 313 -28.49 0.26 17.07
C LEU A 313 -29.49 0.36 18.23
N ASN A 314 -30.78 0.52 17.90
CA ASN A 314 -31.90 0.63 18.86
C ASN A 314 -31.78 1.77 19.89
N GLN A 315 -30.99 2.81 19.61
CA GLN A 315 -30.90 4.00 20.48
C GLN A 315 -31.80 5.13 19.94
N PRO A 316 -32.84 5.57 20.67
CA PRO A 316 -33.73 6.63 20.22
C PRO A 316 -32.98 7.93 19.89
N GLY A 317 -33.34 8.55 18.77
CA GLY A 317 -32.73 9.80 18.30
C GLY A 317 -31.33 9.63 17.69
N ARG A 318 -30.85 8.40 17.50
CA ARG A 318 -29.57 8.11 16.85
C ARG A 318 -29.79 7.26 15.61
N ARG A 319 -28.99 7.50 14.57
CA ARG A 319 -29.04 6.72 13.33
C ARG A 319 -28.30 5.40 13.52
N PRO A 320 -28.96 4.25 13.31
CA PRO A 320 -28.36 2.95 13.56
C PRO A 320 -27.24 2.61 12.56
N GLU A 321 -27.18 3.27 11.41
CA GLU A 321 -26.16 3.05 10.38
C GLU A 321 -24.78 3.61 10.78
N ILE A 322 -24.71 4.52 11.74
CA ILE A 322 -23.46 5.20 12.12
C ILE A 322 -22.48 4.18 12.75
N TRP A 323 -21.30 4.07 12.16
CA TRP A 323 -20.13 3.40 12.72
C TRP A 323 -19.23 4.36 13.49
N ALA A 324 -18.96 5.54 12.94
CA ALA A 324 -18.19 6.60 13.60
C ALA A 324 -18.73 7.99 13.23
N SER A 325 -18.43 9.00 14.04
CA SER A 325 -18.92 10.38 13.89
C SER A 325 -17.82 11.42 14.05
N GLY A 326 -18.18 12.70 13.92
CA GLY A 326 -17.25 13.81 14.09
C GLY A 326 -16.25 13.95 12.95
N LEU A 327 -16.68 13.63 11.72
CA LEU A 327 -15.89 13.80 10.50
C LEU A 327 -16.37 15.04 9.74
N ARG A 328 -15.46 15.73 9.04
CA ARG A 328 -15.73 16.94 8.25
C ARG A 328 -16.07 16.60 6.80
N ASN A 329 -15.09 16.16 6.04
CA ASN A 329 -15.24 15.72 4.66
C ASN A 329 -14.29 14.53 4.41
N PRO A 330 -14.62 13.33 4.95
CA PRO A 330 -13.80 12.15 4.85
C PRO A 330 -13.73 11.67 3.39
N TRP A 331 -12.71 12.14 2.67
CA TRP A 331 -12.63 12.02 1.21
C TRP A 331 -12.32 10.58 0.79
N ARG A 332 -11.30 9.97 1.39
CA ARG A 332 -10.96 8.55 1.18
C ARG A 332 -10.67 7.86 2.50
N PHE A 333 -11.00 6.59 2.58
CA PHE A 333 -10.61 5.70 3.66
C PHE A 333 -10.11 4.37 3.12
N ALA A 334 -9.38 3.62 3.93
CA ALA A 334 -8.85 2.33 3.55
C ALA A 334 -8.87 1.35 4.72
N PHE A 335 -9.08 0.08 4.38
CA PHE A 335 -8.84 -1.03 5.29
C PHE A 335 -7.52 -1.72 4.96
N ASP A 336 -6.82 -2.12 6.01
CA ASP A 336 -5.68 -3.03 5.95
C ASP A 336 -5.72 -3.97 7.15
N GLY A 337 -6.19 -5.21 6.91
CA GLY A 337 -6.60 -6.09 8.00
C GLY A 337 -7.67 -5.42 8.85
N GLU A 338 -7.45 -5.35 10.15
CA GLU A 338 -8.36 -4.69 11.10
C GLU A 338 -8.08 -3.20 11.29
N GLN A 339 -7.10 -2.61 10.59
CA GLN A 339 -6.85 -1.17 10.66
C GLN A 339 -7.70 -0.43 9.64
N LEU A 340 -8.30 0.66 10.09
CA LEU A 340 -9.04 1.64 9.30
C LEU A 340 -8.28 2.95 9.31
N TYR A 341 -8.05 3.49 8.11
CA TYR A 341 -7.44 4.78 7.85
C TYR A 341 -8.50 5.68 7.24
N ILE A 342 -8.75 6.86 7.81
CA ILE A 342 -9.70 7.85 7.25
C ILE A 342 -8.91 9.12 6.98
N ALA A 343 -8.83 9.55 5.73
CA ALA A 343 -8.29 10.86 5.38
C ALA A 343 -9.45 11.85 5.38
N ASP A 344 -9.42 12.77 6.35
CA ASP A 344 -10.45 13.78 6.54
C ASP A 344 -9.92 15.17 6.19
N VAL A 345 -10.63 15.86 5.30
CA VAL A 345 -10.18 17.16 4.78
C VAL A 345 -10.48 18.25 5.80
N GLY A 346 -9.44 18.97 6.18
CA GLY A 346 -9.48 20.08 7.13
C GLY A 346 -10.20 21.33 6.65
N GLN A 347 -10.38 22.29 7.56
CA GLN A 347 -11.05 23.55 7.26
C GLN A 347 -10.08 24.60 6.71
N ASN A 348 -9.02 24.93 7.45
CA ASN A 348 -8.03 25.96 7.11
C ASN A 348 -6.64 25.73 7.71
N GLU A 349 -6.49 24.92 8.75
CA GLU A 349 -5.27 24.80 9.54
C GLU A 349 -4.60 23.43 9.45
N ARG A 350 -5.38 22.34 9.47
CA ARG A 350 -4.84 20.98 9.57
C ARG A 350 -5.53 20.04 8.61
N GLU A 351 -4.73 19.27 7.89
CA GLU A 351 -5.20 18.07 7.19
C GLU A 351 -4.84 16.84 8.03
N GLU A 352 -5.70 15.81 8.04
CA GLU A 352 -5.55 14.69 8.98
C GLU A 352 -5.80 13.30 8.39
N ILE A 353 -5.18 12.31 9.04
CA ILE A 353 -5.47 10.89 8.87
C ILE A 353 -5.75 10.28 10.24
N ASP A 354 -6.98 9.86 10.44
CA ASP A 354 -7.38 9.04 11.58
C ASP A 354 -7.00 7.59 11.34
N ILE A 355 -6.44 6.94 12.36
CA ILE A 355 -6.15 5.49 12.32
C ILE A 355 -6.74 4.84 13.56
N ALA A 356 -7.60 3.86 13.35
CA ALA A 356 -8.24 3.10 14.41
C ALA A 356 -8.42 1.63 14.01
N SER A 357 -8.74 0.77 14.99
CA SER A 357 -9.24 -0.56 14.66
C SER A 357 -10.67 -0.46 14.13
N VAL A 358 -10.96 -1.12 13.01
CA VAL A 358 -12.32 -1.28 12.48
C VAL A 358 -13.21 -2.14 13.39
N LEU A 359 -12.66 -2.78 14.42
CA LEU A 359 -13.44 -3.46 15.45
C LEU A 359 -13.99 -2.51 16.51
N GLN A 360 -13.50 -1.26 16.55
CA GLN A 360 -13.89 -0.26 17.53
C GLN A 360 -14.91 0.71 16.93
N GLY A 361 -16.20 0.38 17.07
CA GLY A 361 -17.31 1.25 16.68
C GLY A 361 -17.57 2.35 17.70
N GLY A 362 -18.18 3.45 17.24
CA GLY A 362 -18.66 4.55 18.07
C GLY A 362 -17.63 5.64 18.33
N LEU A 363 -16.50 5.64 17.62
CA LEU A 363 -15.49 6.69 17.70
C LEU A 363 -16.07 8.04 17.23
N ASN A 364 -15.62 9.11 17.87
CA ASN A 364 -15.93 10.48 17.53
C ASN A 364 -14.63 11.23 17.21
N TYR A 365 -14.40 11.55 15.94
CA TYR A 365 -13.17 12.19 15.45
C TYR A 365 -13.12 13.70 15.70
N GLY A 366 -14.18 14.26 16.28
CA GLY A 366 -14.12 15.55 16.95
C GLY A 366 -14.47 16.77 16.12
N TRP A 367 -14.61 16.70 14.79
CA TRP A 367 -15.11 17.84 14.02
C TRP A 367 -16.56 18.20 14.44
N ASP A 368 -16.93 19.47 14.67
CA ASP A 368 -16.16 20.72 14.51
C ASP A 368 -15.58 21.28 15.83
N ILE A 369 -15.43 20.44 16.86
CA ILE A 369 -14.76 20.81 18.11
C ILE A 369 -13.23 20.87 17.90
N MET A 370 -12.73 19.96 17.08
CA MET A 370 -11.32 19.79 16.72
C MET A 370 -11.12 20.02 15.22
N GLU A 371 -9.96 20.54 14.84
CA GLU A 371 -9.41 20.50 13.49
C GLU A 371 -7.97 19.96 13.62
N GLY A 372 -7.74 18.70 13.26
CA GLY A 372 -6.53 18.01 13.68
C GLY A 372 -6.48 17.85 15.21
N THR A 373 -5.32 18.11 15.79
CA THR A 373 -5.15 18.17 17.26
C THR A 373 -5.43 19.56 17.86
N ALA A 374 -5.78 20.55 17.03
CA ALA A 374 -6.11 21.91 17.46
C ALA A 374 -7.62 22.08 17.75
N CYS A 375 -7.96 22.91 18.73
CA CYS A 375 -9.34 23.30 18.95
C CYS A 375 -9.81 24.25 17.84
N TYR A 376 -10.95 23.96 17.21
CA TYR A 376 -11.45 24.78 16.12
C TYR A 376 -12.15 26.05 16.64
N GLY A 377 -11.81 27.21 16.08
CA GLY A 377 -12.46 28.50 16.39
C GLY A 377 -12.22 29.06 17.80
N THR A 378 -11.47 28.36 18.66
CA THR A 378 -11.18 28.74 20.05
C THR A 378 -9.82 28.20 20.49
N GLY A 379 -9.18 28.86 21.48
CA GLY A 379 -7.92 28.35 22.05
C GLY A 379 -8.09 27.18 23.03
N ILE A 380 -9.31 26.88 23.49
CA ILE A 380 -9.62 25.79 24.43
C ILE A 380 -10.98 25.17 24.08
N CYS A 381 -11.03 23.84 24.07
CA CYS A 381 -12.20 23.02 23.78
C CYS A 381 -12.23 21.76 24.65
N ASN A 382 -13.37 21.07 24.72
CA ASN A 382 -13.51 19.83 25.47
C ASN A 382 -13.21 18.60 24.60
N GLN A 383 -12.13 17.90 24.90
CA GLN A 383 -11.69 16.71 24.17
C GLN A 383 -12.19 15.38 24.77
N VAL A 384 -13.00 15.42 25.84
CA VAL A 384 -13.48 14.21 26.50
C VAL A 384 -14.34 13.38 25.53
N GLY A 385 -13.89 12.14 25.27
CA GLY A 385 -14.58 11.21 24.38
C GLY A 385 -14.28 11.41 22.90
N LEU A 386 -13.36 12.31 22.55
CA LEU A 386 -12.88 12.49 21.18
C LEU A 386 -11.71 11.54 20.90
N THR A 387 -11.58 11.17 19.62
CA THR A 387 -10.46 10.41 19.05
C THR A 387 -9.70 11.38 18.17
N LEU A 388 -8.45 11.66 18.52
CA LEU A 388 -7.60 12.57 17.75
C LEU A 388 -6.89 11.81 16.63
N PRO A 389 -6.50 12.48 15.53
CA PRO A 389 -5.87 11.83 14.40
C PRO A 389 -4.52 11.22 14.76
N ALA A 390 -4.16 10.16 14.05
CA ALA A 390 -2.87 9.50 14.18
C ALA A 390 -1.76 10.24 13.44
N PHE A 391 -2.12 11.03 12.43
CA PHE A 391 -1.23 11.83 11.63
C PHE A 391 -1.93 13.10 11.15
N GLU A 392 -1.21 14.21 11.14
CA GLU A 392 -1.70 15.50 10.64
C GLU A 392 -0.53 16.32 10.04
N TYR A 393 -0.87 17.30 9.21
CA TYR A 393 0.08 18.32 8.74
C TYR A 393 -0.61 19.68 8.56
N GLU A 394 0.17 20.76 8.52
CA GLU A 394 -0.37 22.13 8.41
C GLU A 394 -0.81 22.46 6.99
N HIS A 395 -1.71 23.42 6.87
CA HIS A 395 -1.95 24.08 5.60
C HIS A 395 -0.75 24.97 5.25
N GLY A 396 -0.31 24.95 3.99
CA GLY A 396 0.84 25.74 3.60
C GLY A 396 1.16 25.76 2.11
N PRO A 397 2.03 26.72 1.69
CA PRO A 397 2.41 26.92 0.30
C PRO A 397 3.46 25.93 -0.23
N ASP A 398 4.02 25.05 0.61
CA ASP A 398 5.12 24.13 0.30
C ASP A 398 4.69 22.66 0.31
N ASP A 399 5.58 21.77 -0.13
CA ASP A 399 5.33 20.31 -0.20
C ASP A 399 5.56 19.60 1.14
N VAL A 400 5.96 20.32 2.20
CA VAL A 400 5.91 19.79 3.58
C VAL A 400 4.46 19.79 4.05
N ASN A 401 3.75 20.85 3.70
CA ASN A 401 2.36 21.11 4.01
C ASN A 401 1.43 20.75 2.84
N GLY A 402 0.14 21.04 2.96
CA GLY A 402 -0.84 20.85 1.89
C GLY A 402 -2.05 21.77 2.04
N CYS A 403 -3.19 21.40 1.46
CA CYS A 403 -4.44 22.14 1.65
C CYS A 403 -5.72 21.32 1.45
N SER A 404 -5.60 20.03 1.13
CA SER A 404 -6.70 19.09 1.07
C SER A 404 -6.14 17.67 0.95
N ILE A 405 -6.15 16.90 2.06
CA ILE A 405 -5.68 15.52 2.04
C ILE A 405 -6.56 14.66 1.12
N THR A 406 -5.93 13.96 0.17
CA THR A 406 -6.65 13.01 -0.69
C THR A 406 -6.78 11.64 -0.03
N GLY A 407 -5.86 11.30 0.87
CA GLY A 407 -5.70 9.97 1.44
C GLY A 407 -5.04 9.01 0.47
N GLY A 408 -5.20 7.72 0.71
CA GLY A 408 -4.70 6.66 -0.17
C GLY A 408 -4.85 5.27 0.44
N TYR A 409 -3.86 4.39 0.24
CA TYR A 409 -3.94 2.98 0.61
C TYR A 409 -2.63 2.45 1.19
N VAL A 410 -2.73 1.42 2.03
CA VAL A 410 -1.59 0.57 2.37
C VAL A 410 -1.18 -0.23 1.14
N TYR A 411 0.11 -0.16 0.78
CA TYR A 411 0.66 -0.91 -0.35
C TYR A 411 0.75 -2.42 0.00
N ARG A 412 0.04 -3.23 -0.79
CA ARG A 412 0.00 -4.69 -0.69
C ARG A 412 0.31 -5.39 -2.03
N GLY A 413 0.78 -4.61 -3.01
CA GLY A 413 1.29 -5.13 -4.27
C GLY A 413 2.59 -5.90 -4.08
N SER A 414 3.06 -6.52 -5.16
CA SER A 414 4.27 -7.33 -5.17
C SER A 414 5.39 -6.75 -6.04
N ALA A 415 5.09 -5.74 -6.87
CA ALA A 415 6.09 -5.09 -7.72
C ALA A 415 7.06 -4.18 -6.96
N LEU A 416 6.64 -3.65 -5.80
CA LEU A 416 7.40 -2.74 -4.94
C LEU A 416 7.47 -3.31 -3.52
N PRO A 417 8.14 -4.44 -3.28
CA PRO A 417 8.18 -5.09 -1.97
C PRO A 417 8.69 -4.18 -0.85
N GLU A 418 9.50 -3.18 -1.18
CA GLU A 418 9.98 -2.17 -0.22
C GLU A 418 8.89 -1.23 0.30
N LEU A 419 7.78 -1.09 -0.41
CA LEU A 419 6.66 -0.26 0.00
C LEU A 419 5.65 -1.05 0.83
N ALA A 420 5.83 -2.37 0.98
CA ALA A 420 4.90 -3.26 1.67
C ALA A 420 4.55 -2.75 3.08
N GLY A 421 3.26 -2.50 3.32
CA GLY A 421 2.76 -2.02 4.60
C GLY A 421 2.80 -0.52 4.80
N HIS A 422 3.45 0.23 3.92
CA HIS A 422 3.35 1.69 3.98
C HIS A 422 1.97 2.15 3.49
N TYR A 423 1.33 3.02 4.26
CA TYR A 423 0.21 3.83 3.80
C TYR A 423 0.74 4.93 2.89
N VAL A 424 0.35 4.89 1.62
CA VAL A 424 0.77 5.84 0.58
C VAL A 424 -0.37 6.83 0.37
N TYR A 425 -0.05 8.12 0.38
CA TYR A 425 -1.05 9.20 0.31
C TYR A 425 -0.55 10.41 -0.49
N SER A 426 -1.48 11.30 -0.80
CA SER A 426 -1.25 12.57 -1.48
C SER A 426 -2.19 13.66 -0.95
N ASP A 427 -2.00 14.86 -1.46
CA ASP A 427 -2.79 16.05 -1.22
C ASP A 427 -3.25 16.62 -2.56
N TYR A 428 -4.51 17.02 -2.66
CA TYR A 428 -5.12 17.51 -3.88
C TYR A 428 -4.45 18.77 -4.42
N CYS A 429 -3.98 19.65 -3.54
CA CYS A 429 -3.40 20.95 -3.90
C CYS A 429 -1.95 20.81 -4.36
N ARG A 430 -1.21 19.88 -3.73
CA ARG A 430 0.24 19.71 -3.95
C ARG A 430 0.58 18.60 -4.95
N GLY A 431 -0.20 17.53 -4.94
CA GLY A 431 0.11 16.32 -5.71
C GLY A 431 1.41 15.65 -5.30
N PHE A 432 1.93 15.88 -4.08
CA PHE A 432 3.09 15.14 -3.58
C PHE A 432 2.77 13.65 -3.45
N LEU A 433 3.80 12.81 -3.37
CA LEU A 433 3.61 11.41 -3.00
C LEU A 433 4.40 11.15 -1.72
N LYS A 434 3.68 10.78 -0.67
CA LYS A 434 4.27 10.49 0.63
C LYS A 434 3.81 9.14 1.13
N SER A 435 4.55 8.58 2.07
CA SER A 435 4.10 7.39 2.77
C SER A 435 4.61 7.31 4.20
N PHE A 436 3.99 6.47 5.01
CA PHE A 436 4.44 6.14 6.36
C PHE A 436 4.04 4.71 6.71
N LEU A 437 4.69 4.14 7.73
CA LEU A 437 4.28 2.88 8.33
C LEU A 437 3.45 3.17 9.58
N ALA A 438 2.25 2.60 9.68
CA ALA A 438 1.46 2.69 10.89
C ALA A 438 1.76 1.54 11.85
N ASN A 439 1.75 1.84 13.14
CA ASN A 439 1.77 0.87 14.23
C ASN A 439 0.67 1.22 15.23
N GLY A 440 -0.50 0.59 15.07
CA GLY A 440 -1.71 1.02 15.76
C GLY A 440 -2.08 2.44 15.35
N THR A 441 -2.20 3.34 16.32
CA THR A 441 -2.56 4.76 16.09
C THR A 441 -1.33 5.67 16.00
N SER A 442 -0.14 5.12 15.80
CA SER A 442 1.11 5.89 15.67
C SER A 442 1.73 5.68 14.29
N VAL A 443 2.36 6.73 13.74
CA VAL A 443 3.05 6.68 12.45
C VAL A 443 4.57 6.76 12.59
N GLY A 444 5.27 5.99 11.78
CA GLY A 444 6.73 5.95 11.69
C GLY A 444 7.20 5.83 10.24
N GLU A 445 8.51 5.81 10.03
CA GLU A 445 9.13 5.61 8.71
C GLU A 445 8.53 6.49 7.59
N GLN A 446 8.28 7.76 7.92
CA GLN A 446 7.74 8.71 6.96
C GLN A 446 8.73 8.91 5.80
N ARG A 447 8.21 8.95 4.58
CA ARG A 447 8.97 9.12 3.34
C ARG A 447 8.27 10.14 2.44
N ASP A 448 9.07 11.05 1.91
CA ASP A 448 8.73 11.90 0.78
C ASP A 448 9.35 11.28 -0.47
N TRP A 449 8.52 11.01 -1.48
CA TRP A 449 8.95 10.39 -2.72
C TRP A 449 9.11 11.46 -3.80
N ALA A 450 10.36 11.68 -4.21
CA ALA A 450 10.68 12.56 -5.33
C ALA A 450 10.13 11.97 -6.64
N ILE A 451 8.96 12.44 -7.05
CA ILE A 451 8.29 12.07 -8.31
C ILE A 451 8.04 13.30 -9.18
N ALA A 452 7.85 13.10 -10.48
CA ALA A 452 7.27 14.14 -11.32
C ALA A 452 5.83 14.40 -10.86
N SER A 453 5.46 15.68 -10.70
CA SER A 453 4.13 16.04 -10.21
C SER A 453 3.03 15.47 -11.12
N PRO A 454 2.07 14.69 -10.57
CA PRO A 454 0.90 14.24 -11.30
C PRO A 454 -0.15 15.36 -11.52
N GLY A 455 0.06 16.57 -10.97
CA GLY A 455 -0.97 17.59 -10.86
C GLY A 455 -1.87 17.36 -9.64
N GLN A 456 -3.14 17.78 -9.71
CA GLN A 456 -4.08 17.63 -8.61
C GLN A 456 -4.47 16.16 -8.41
N VAL A 457 -4.06 15.55 -7.30
CA VAL A 457 -4.38 14.15 -7.01
C VAL A 457 -5.77 14.07 -6.40
N VAL A 458 -6.73 13.54 -7.17
CA VAL A 458 -8.15 13.47 -6.76
C VAL A 458 -8.48 12.16 -6.07
N SER A 459 -7.75 11.08 -6.32
CA SER A 459 -7.94 9.81 -5.62
C SER A 459 -6.74 8.89 -5.78
N PHE A 460 -6.72 7.83 -4.98
CA PHE A 460 -5.98 6.61 -5.28
C PHE A 460 -6.92 5.49 -5.68
N GLY A 461 -6.35 4.40 -6.19
CA GLY A 461 -7.03 3.13 -6.42
C GLY A 461 -6.07 1.95 -6.40
N ARG A 462 -6.62 0.74 -6.51
CA ARG A 462 -5.85 -0.51 -6.50
C ARG A 462 -6.30 -1.44 -7.61
N ASP A 463 -5.35 -2.15 -8.22
CA ASP A 463 -5.68 -3.30 -9.07
C ASP A 463 -5.92 -4.56 -8.24
N GLY A 464 -6.36 -5.65 -8.90
CA GLY A 464 -6.63 -6.93 -8.25
C GLY A 464 -5.39 -7.62 -7.69
N ALA A 465 -4.18 -7.11 -7.98
CA ALA A 465 -2.91 -7.58 -7.43
C ALA A 465 -2.40 -6.70 -6.28
N GLY A 466 -3.13 -5.64 -5.90
CA GLY A 466 -2.77 -4.73 -4.82
C GLY A 466 -1.80 -3.62 -5.23
N GLU A 467 -1.51 -3.45 -6.53
CA GLU A 467 -0.68 -2.34 -7.01
C GLU A 467 -1.47 -1.04 -6.98
N LEU A 468 -0.78 0.06 -6.67
CA LEU A 468 -1.41 1.36 -6.44
C LEU A 468 -1.46 2.23 -7.70
N TYR A 469 -2.56 2.96 -7.80
CA TYR A 469 -2.82 3.91 -8.87
C TYR A 469 -3.19 5.27 -8.29
N ILE A 470 -2.76 6.33 -8.98
CA ILE A 470 -3.13 7.72 -8.72
C ILE A 470 -4.11 8.15 -9.80
N VAL A 471 -5.20 8.77 -9.39
CA VAL A 471 -6.15 9.46 -10.26
C VAL A 471 -5.87 10.95 -10.15
N SER A 472 -5.67 11.61 -11.28
CA SER A 472 -5.34 13.04 -11.34
C SER A 472 -6.43 13.84 -12.05
N GLY A 473 -6.69 15.05 -11.55
CA GLY A 473 -7.61 16.03 -12.14
C GLY A 473 -7.19 16.54 -13.52
N ASN A 474 -6.00 16.17 -14.01
CA ASN A 474 -5.60 16.40 -15.40
C ASN A 474 -6.16 15.35 -16.38
N GLY A 475 -7.07 14.48 -15.93
CA GLY A 475 -7.69 13.44 -16.75
C GLY A 475 -6.83 12.19 -16.90
N ARG A 476 -5.80 11.98 -16.08
CA ARG A 476 -4.90 10.81 -16.21
C ARG A 476 -4.96 9.91 -14.99
N VAL A 477 -4.77 8.61 -15.26
CA VAL A 477 -4.53 7.60 -14.24
C VAL A 477 -3.08 7.13 -14.37
N TYR A 478 -2.37 7.07 -13.24
CA TYR A 478 -0.98 6.67 -13.17
C TYR A 478 -0.81 5.45 -12.28
N LYS A 479 -0.07 4.44 -12.73
CA LYS A 479 0.44 3.37 -11.87
C LYS A 479 1.70 3.88 -11.16
N ILE A 480 1.80 3.65 -9.85
CA ILE A 480 3.04 3.88 -9.11
C ILE A 480 3.99 2.72 -9.42
N VAL A 481 5.18 3.04 -9.93
CA VAL A 481 6.17 2.03 -10.35
C VAL A 481 7.57 2.40 -9.88
N ARG A 482 8.50 1.44 -9.95
CA ARG A 482 9.92 1.67 -9.63
C ARG A 482 10.51 2.68 -10.60
N GLY A 483 11.19 3.68 -10.07
CA GLY A 483 11.97 4.63 -10.85
C GLY A 483 13.26 4.02 -11.39
N PRO A 484 13.93 4.68 -12.34
CA PRO A 484 15.25 4.24 -12.80
C PRO A 484 16.24 4.21 -11.62
N SER A 485 17.10 3.19 -11.60
CA SER A 485 18.26 3.15 -10.69
C SER A 485 19.15 4.35 -10.98
N ALA A 486 19.57 5.06 -9.93
CA ALA A 486 20.43 6.24 -10.03
C ALA A 486 21.81 5.91 -10.59
#